data_AF-A0A8J2VIA2-F1
#
_entry.id   AF-A0A8J2VIA2-F1
#
_cell.length_a   1.000
_cell.length_b   1.000
_cell.length_c   1.000
_cell.angle_alpha   90.00
_cell.angle_beta   90.00
_cell.angle_gamma   90.00
#
_symmetry.space_group_name_H-M   'P 1'
#
loop_
_entity.id
_entity.type
_entity.pdbx_description
1 polymer ?
#
loop_
_entity_poly.entity_id
_entity_poly.type
_entity_poly.pdbx_seq_one_letter_code
_entity_poly.pdbx_strand_id
1 'polypeptide(L)'
;MLNTYLELIRIRFLMMLAYRVNYYSGIIIYSLNIGVYYFLWMAIYGDAGSIRDMTAVQMATYIAVAWMSRAFYFNNLDREIAREIRDGTVAVQLIRPYHYLGVKMAQGFGEGLFRLLLFSVPGMAVVSLVFPIELPGIGERWLWFVVSLLIGFVINSQINMFTGLMAFYIMNNEGLIRAKRVIVDLLSGLILPISFYPEWAQRILTYLPFQAISYQPSTILAKGMARGEIAHVLLTQWIWAVVLWIPIQLLWIHARRRLIVQGG
;
A
#
# COMPACT_ATOMS: atom_id res chain seq x y z
N MET A 1 -3.49 -26.80 0.88
CA MET A 1 -3.93 -25.46 0.44
C MET A 1 -3.16 -24.35 1.16
N LEU A 2 -3.29 -24.19 2.48
CA LEU A 2 -2.60 -23.10 3.22
C LEU A 2 -1.06 -23.17 3.10
N ASN A 3 -0.47 -24.37 3.21
CA ASN A 3 0.97 -24.55 2.99
C ASN A 3 1.44 -24.05 1.61
N THR A 4 0.61 -24.19 0.57
CA THR A 4 0.94 -23.71 -0.77
C THR A 4 1.07 -22.19 -0.82
N TYR A 5 0.15 -21.46 -0.17
CA TYR A 5 0.21 -19.99 -0.13
C TYR A 5 1.40 -19.48 0.70
N LEU A 6 1.72 -20.17 1.81
CA LEU A 6 2.91 -19.86 2.61
C LEU A 6 4.21 -20.09 1.83
N GLU A 7 4.31 -21.19 1.09
CA GLU A 7 5.47 -21.43 0.23
C GLU A 7 5.57 -20.39 -0.90
N LEU A 8 4.45 -19.94 -1.48
CA LEU A 8 4.46 -18.87 -2.48
C LEU A 8 4.94 -17.52 -1.91
N ILE A 9 4.52 -17.19 -0.69
CA ILE A 9 5.03 -16.01 0.05
C ILE A 9 6.55 -16.13 0.20
N ARG A 10 7.02 -17.29 0.70
CA ARG A 10 8.44 -17.57 0.90
C ARG A 10 9.24 -17.48 -0.39
N ILE A 11 8.77 -18.12 -1.46
CA ILE A 11 9.43 -18.10 -2.78
C ILE A 11 9.54 -16.66 -3.29
N ARG A 12 8.46 -15.87 -3.19
CA ARG A 12 8.47 -14.47 -3.63
C ARG A 12 9.42 -13.61 -2.81
N PHE A 13 9.49 -13.82 -1.50
CA PHE A 13 10.45 -13.18 -0.62
C PHE A 13 11.90 -13.52 -1.01
N LEU A 14 12.19 -14.80 -1.24
CA LEU A 14 13.53 -15.26 -1.62
C LEU A 14 13.95 -14.77 -3.01
N MET A 15 13.02 -14.71 -3.96
CA MET A 15 13.28 -14.11 -5.28
C MET A 15 13.70 -12.65 -5.15
N MET A 16 13.06 -11.88 -4.26
CA MET A 16 13.46 -10.50 -4.00
C MET A 16 14.85 -10.40 -3.34
N LEU A 17 15.14 -11.29 -2.40
CA LEU A 17 16.42 -11.36 -1.70
C LEU A 17 17.60 -11.68 -2.64
N ALA A 18 17.36 -12.44 -3.72
CA ALA A 18 18.38 -12.76 -4.71
C ALA A 18 18.93 -11.50 -5.41
N TYR A 19 18.10 -10.47 -5.62
CA TYR A 19 18.48 -9.21 -6.27
C TYR A 19 18.94 -8.15 -5.26
N ARG A 20 20.12 -8.37 -4.66
CA ARG A 20 20.68 -7.52 -3.59
C ARG A 20 20.82 -6.04 -3.96
N VAL A 21 20.97 -5.68 -5.24
CA VAL A 21 21.03 -4.26 -5.66
C VAL A 21 19.69 -3.55 -5.45
N ASN A 22 18.56 -4.24 -5.66
CA ASN A 22 17.22 -3.68 -5.42
C ASN A 22 16.99 -3.35 -3.94
N TYR A 23 17.71 -4.03 -3.05
CA TYR A 23 17.67 -3.77 -1.63
C TYR A 23 18.29 -2.43 -1.26
N TYR A 24 19.55 -2.22 -1.64
CA TYR A 24 20.27 -0.98 -1.32
C TYR A 24 19.62 0.23 -2.00
N SER A 25 19.19 0.09 -3.26
CA SER A 25 18.48 1.17 -3.95
C SER A 25 17.14 1.50 -3.28
N GLY A 26 16.42 0.49 -2.78
CA GLY A 26 15.20 0.68 -2.00
C GLY A 26 15.42 1.55 -0.77
N ILE A 27 16.39 1.22 0.08
CA ILE A 27 16.70 1.99 1.30
C ILE A 27 17.01 3.45 0.94
N ILE A 28 17.87 3.67 -0.06
CA ILE A 28 18.27 5.02 -0.48
C ILE A 28 17.07 5.81 -1.01
N ILE A 29 16.28 5.23 -1.91
CA ILE A 29 15.14 5.91 -2.52
C ILE A 29 14.10 6.31 -1.47
N TYR A 30 13.73 5.40 -0.56
CA TYR A 30 12.72 5.69 0.46
C TYR A 30 13.23 6.69 1.50
N SER A 31 14.49 6.59 1.93
CA SER A 31 15.09 7.56 2.84
C SER A 31 15.20 8.95 2.21
N LEU A 32 15.56 9.04 0.92
CA LEU A 32 15.61 10.28 0.18
C LEU A 32 14.22 10.91 0.06
N ASN A 33 13.18 10.12 -0.25
CA ASN A 33 11.81 10.63 -0.30
C ASN A 33 11.42 11.21 1.07
N ILE A 34 11.68 10.50 2.18
CA ILE A 34 11.39 11.05 3.51
C ILE A 34 12.13 12.37 3.73
N GLY A 35 13.41 12.46 3.38
CA GLY A 35 14.18 13.69 3.52
C GLY A 35 13.57 14.86 2.71
N VAL A 36 13.21 14.62 1.45
CA VAL A 36 12.56 15.64 0.60
C VAL A 36 11.26 16.13 1.22
N TYR A 37 10.38 15.20 1.65
CA TYR A 37 9.11 15.58 2.27
C TYR A 37 9.30 16.22 3.64
N TYR A 38 10.27 15.77 4.43
CA TYR A 38 10.63 16.39 5.70
C TYR A 38 10.99 17.87 5.48
N PHE A 39 11.95 18.17 4.60
CA PHE A 39 12.36 19.55 4.36
C PHE A 39 11.23 20.41 3.77
N LEU A 40 10.42 19.83 2.87
CA LEU A 40 9.22 20.49 2.35
C LEU A 40 8.28 20.89 3.49
N TRP A 41 7.98 19.96 4.40
CA TRP A 41 7.06 20.24 5.51
C TRP A 41 7.66 21.17 6.55
N MET A 42 8.96 21.07 6.85
CA MET A 42 9.62 22.02 7.76
C MET A 42 9.61 23.45 7.18
N ALA A 43 9.74 23.60 5.86
CA ALA A 43 9.58 24.90 5.22
C ALA A 43 8.15 25.44 5.31
N ILE A 44 7.12 24.57 5.24
CA ILE A 44 5.72 24.96 5.42
C ILE A 44 5.44 25.37 6.87
N TYR A 45 5.99 24.64 7.84
CA TYR A 45 5.81 24.95 9.25
C TYR A 45 6.52 26.27 9.61
N GLY A 46 7.73 26.53 9.11
CA GLY A 46 8.48 27.74 9.44
C GLY A 46 8.58 27.91 10.96
N ASP A 47 8.08 29.04 11.48
CA ASP A 47 8.01 29.33 12.92
C ASP A 47 6.69 28.91 13.59
N ALA A 48 5.76 28.29 12.85
CA ALA A 48 4.50 27.81 13.40
C ALA A 48 4.74 26.58 14.29
N GLY A 49 4.40 26.69 15.58
CA GLY A 49 4.56 25.57 16.52
C GLY A 49 3.65 24.37 16.22
N SER A 50 2.46 24.61 15.67
CA SER A 50 1.53 23.55 15.24
C SER A 50 0.62 24.03 14.11
N ILE A 51 0.26 23.13 13.19
CA ILE A 51 -0.69 23.39 12.11
C ILE A 51 -1.69 22.23 12.09
N ARG A 52 -3.00 22.54 12.10
CA ARG A 52 -4.10 21.54 12.02
C ARG A 52 -3.95 20.40 13.04
N ASP A 53 -3.62 20.74 14.29
CA ASP A 53 -3.41 19.81 15.42
C ASP A 53 -2.28 18.79 15.21
N MET A 54 -1.27 19.14 14.41
CA MET A 54 -0.02 18.40 14.27
C MET A 54 1.16 19.32 14.53
N THR A 55 2.07 18.91 15.42
CA THR A 55 3.37 19.57 15.57
C THR A 55 4.31 19.21 14.43
N ALA A 56 5.38 19.98 14.24
CA ALA A 56 6.41 19.68 13.24
C ALA A 56 7.03 18.28 13.44
N VAL A 57 7.24 17.87 14.69
CA VAL A 57 7.78 16.53 15.05
C VAL A 57 6.77 15.42 14.74
N GLN A 58 5.49 15.63 15.02
CA GLN A 58 4.43 14.69 14.64
C GLN A 58 4.31 14.56 13.12
N MET A 59 4.48 15.67 12.39
CA MET A 59 4.51 15.66 10.93
C MET A 59 5.71 14.88 10.39
N ALA A 60 6.91 15.11 10.92
CA ALA A 60 8.11 14.36 10.55
C ALA A 60 7.92 12.84 10.79
N THR A 61 7.35 12.49 11.94
CA THR A 61 7.02 11.10 12.29
C THR A 61 5.97 10.52 11.34
N TYR A 62 4.93 11.28 11.02
CA TYR A 62 3.90 10.88 10.07
C TYR A 62 4.49 10.58 8.69
N ILE A 63 5.33 11.47 8.15
CA ILE A 63 5.97 11.31 6.84
C ILE A 63 6.84 10.05 6.83
N ALA A 64 7.66 9.87 7.87
CA ALA A 64 8.53 8.70 7.98
C ALA A 64 7.71 7.41 8.00
N VAL A 65 6.67 7.33 8.85
CA VAL A 65 5.79 6.16 8.93
C VAL A 65 5.05 5.93 7.62
N ALA A 66 4.54 6.97 6.96
CA ALA A 66 3.77 6.84 5.72
C ALA A 66 4.62 6.31 4.56
N TRP A 67 5.84 6.84 4.38
CA TRP A 67 6.77 6.36 3.35
C TRP A 67 7.30 4.96 3.64
N MET A 68 7.55 4.63 4.90
CA MET A 68 7.94 3.28 5.29
C MET A 68 6.79 2.28 5.10
N SER A 69 5.56 2.67 5.47
CA SER A 69 4.34 1.90 5.19
C SER A 69 4.15 1.67 3.69
N ARG A 70 4.48 2.67 2.86
CA ARG A 70 4.44 2.57 1.40
C ARG A 70 5.33 1.47 0.86
N ALA A 71 6.53 1.29 1.39
CA ALA A 71 7.38 0.20 0.94
C ALA A 71 6.71 -1.16 1.15
N PHE A 72 5.94 -1.35 2.22
CA PHE A 72 5.17 -2.59 2.45
C PHE A 72 3.95 -2.73 1.54
N TYR A 73 3.07 -1.73 1.48
CA TYR A 73 1.82 -1.87 0.72
C TYR A 73 2.02 -1.81 -0.79
N PHE A 74 3.11 -1.19 -1.26
CA PHE A 74 3.40 -1.04 -2.69
C PHE A 74 3.67 -2.40 -3.34
N ASN A 75 2.87 -2.72 -4.36
CA ASN A 75 3.04 -3.89 -5.21
C ASN A 75 2.68 -3.54 -6.66
N ASN A 76 3.13 -4.38 -7.61
CA ASN A 76 2.88 -4.21 -9.04
C ASN A 76 1.92 -5.29 -9.58
N LEU A 77 0.97 -5.74 -8.75
CA LEU A 77 0.02 -6.80 -9.13
C LEU A 77 -0.80 -6.41 -10.36
N ASP A 78 -1.14 -5.13 -10.50
CA ASP A 78 -1.81 -4.57 -11.66
C ASP A 78 -1.06 -4.84 -12.97
N ARG A 79 0.25 -4.57 -13.00
CA ARG A 79 1.14 -4.79 -14.15
C ARG A 79 1.41 -6.26 -14.40
N GLU A 80 1.54 -7.07 -13.35
CA GLU A 80 1.73 -8.52 -13.49
C GLU A 80 0.50 -9.18 -14.10
N ILE A 81 -0.68 -8.90 -13.56
CA ILE A 81 -1.95 -9.44 -14.06
C ILE A 81 -2.19 -8.97 -15.50
N ALA A 82 -1.98 -7.68 -15.78
CA ALA A 82 -2.16 -7.14 -17.13
C ALA A 82 -1.24 -7.80 -18.17
N ARG A 83 0.02 -8.05 -17.82
CA ARG A 83 0.97 -8.75 -18.69
C ARG A 83 0.56 -10.20 -18.91
N GLU A 84 0.19 -10.92 -17.85
CA GLU A 84 -0.24 -12.32 -17.97
C GLU A 84 -1.49 -12.47 -18.85
N ILE A 85 -2.40 -11.50 -18.81
CA ILE A 85 -3.58 -11.46 -19.69
C ILE A 85 -3.17 -11.18 -21.14
N ARG A 86 -2.33 -10.17 -21.36
CA ARG A 86 -1.89 -9.76 -22.71
C ARG A 86 -1.09 -10.86 -23.41
N ASP A 87 -0.23 -11.54 -22.66
CA ASP A 87 0.66 -12.58 -23.20
C ASP A 87 -0.01 -13.97 -23.19
N GLY A 88 -1.29 -14.07 -22.79
CA GLY A 88 -2.06 -15.32 -22.74
C GLY A 88 -1.63 -16.31 -21.65
N THR A 89 -0.53 -16.06 -20.92
CA THR A 89 -0.01 -16.93 -19.86
C THR A 89 -0.97 -17.06 -18.67
N VAL A 90 -1.95 -16.17 -18.53
CA VAL A 90 -3.05 -16.32 -17.57
C VAL A 90 -3.84 -17.62 -17.78
N ALA A 91 -3.93 -18.15 -19.01
CA ALA A 91 -4.58 -19.43 -19.30
C ALA A 91 -3.89 -20.60 -18.57
N VAL A 92 -2.54 -20.58 -18.54
CA VAL A 92 -1.73 -21.57 -17.81
C VAL A 92 -1.93 -21.44 -16.30
N GLN A 93 -2.22 -20.24 -15.80
CA GLN A 93 -2.55 -20.04 -14.39
C GLN A 93 -3.94 -20.59 -14.03
N LEU A 94 -4.89 -20.56 -14.97
CA LEU A 94 -6.26 -21.04 -14.77
C LEU A 94 -6.39 -22.57 -14.71
N ILE A 95 -5.47 -23.32 -15.30
CA ILE A 95 -5.46 -24.79 -15.23
C ILE A 95 -4.87 -25.32 -13.92
N ARG A 96 -4.20 -24.46 -13.12
CA ARG A 96 -3.57 -24.89 -11.87
C ARG A 96 -4.63 -25.06 -10.77
N PRO A 97 -4.46 -26.01 -9.83
CA PRO A 97 -5.45 -26.31 -8.78
C PRO A 97 -5.39 -25.29 -7.61
N TYR A 98 -5.34 -23.99 -7.91
CA TYR A 98 -5.35 -22.92 -6.91
C TYR A 98 -6.14 -21.70 -7.38
N HIS A 99 -6.55 -20.86 -6.41
CA HIS A 99 -7.22 -19.61 -6.72
C HIS A 99 -6.20 -18.54 -7.18
N TYR A 100 -6.26 -18.14 -8.45
CA TYR A 100 -5.33 -17.18 -9.07
C TYR A 100 -5.16 -15.87 -8.28
N LEU A 101 -6.26 -15.20 -7.92
CA LEU A 101 -6.19 -13.94 -7.16
C LEU A 101 -5.60 -14.16 -5.77
N GLY A 102 -5.81 -15.34 -5.18
CA GLY A 102 -5.20 -15.70 -3.90
C GLY A 102 -3.68 -15.84 -4.03
N VAL A 103 -3.21 -16.42 -5.13
CA VAL A 103 -1.77 -16.52 -5.43
C VAL A 103 -1.16 -15.14 -5.64
N LYS A 104 -1.85 -14.26 -6.36
CA LYS A 104 -1.41 -12.87 -6.54
C LYS A 104 -1.35 -12.11 -5.22
N MET A 105 -2.32 -12.31 -4.33
CA MET A 105 -2.29 -11.71 -2.99
C MET A 105 -1.09 -12.22 -2.18
N ALA A 106 -0.86 -13.53 -2.16
CA ALA A 106 0.26 -14.15 -1.47
C ALA A 106 1.63 -13.68 -2.01
N GLN A 107 1.77 -13.57 -3.33
CA GLN A 107 2.97 -13.00 -3.95
C GLN A 107 3.14 -11.53 -3.56
N GLY A 108 2.09 -10.71 -3.66
CA GLY A 108 2.15 -9.32 -3.22
C GLY A 108 2.57 -9.20 -1.75
N PHE A 109 2.08 -10.09 -0.89
CA PHE A 109 2.40 -10.09 0.53
C PHE A 109 3.84 -10.50 0.80
N GLY A 110 4.38 -11.52 0.10
CA GLY A 110 5.79 -11.89 0.22
C GLY A 110 6.76 -10.79 -0.25
N GLU A 111 6.41 -10.09 -1.33
CA GLU A 111 7.13 -8.89 -1.76
C GLU A 111 7.03 -7.75 -0.74
N GLY A 112 5.83 -7.49 -0.21
CA GLY A 112 5.61 -6.49 0.83
C GLY A 112 6.43 -6.79 2.08
N LEU A 113 6.40 -8.02 2.58
CA LEU A 113 7.15 -8.45 3.76
C LEU A 113 8.66 -8.29 3.57
N PHE A 114 9.16 -8.61 2.37
CA PHE A 114 10.55 -8.30 2.02
C PHE A 114 10.83 -6.80 2.17
N ARG A 115 10.06 -5.94 1.49
CA ARG A 115 10.25 -4.49 1.55
C ARG A 115 10.06 -3.92 2.96
N LEU A 116 9.19 -4.49 3.78
CA LEU A 116 9.01 -4.09 5.18
C LEU A 116 10.28 -4.37 5.99
N LEU A 117 10.72 -5.62 6.01
CA LEU A 117 11.84 -6.06 6.85
C LEU A 117 13.18 -5.51 6.35
N LEU A 118 13.32 -5.38 5.04
CA LEU A 118 14.59 -5.08 4.41
C LEU A 118 14.68 -3.59 4.02
N PHE A 119 13.59 -2.92 3.64
CA PHE A 119 13.68 -1.47 3.30
C PHE A 119 13.19 -0.62 4.46
N SER A 120 12.04 -0.99 5.02
CA SER A 120 11.33 -0.11 5.94
C SER A 120 11.99 -0.06 7.31
N VAL A 121 12.38 -1.22 7.86
CA VAL A 121 13.03 -1.29 9.17
C VAL A 121 14.42 -0.63 9.14
N PRO A 122 15.34 -0.95 8.20
CA PRO A 122 16.65 -0.30 8.16
C PRO A 122 16.55 1.18 7.75
N GLY A 123 15.65 1.51 6.82
CA GLY A 123 15.40 2.89 6.40
C GLY A 123 14.88 3.75 7.54
N MET A 124 13.94 3.23 8.36
CA MET A 124 13.46 3.94 9.54
C MET A 124 14.60 4.17 10.55
N ALA A 125 15.48 3.19 10.75
CA ALA A 125 16.64 3.36 11.62
C ALA A 125 17.55 4.50 11.13
N VAL A 126 17.89 4.54 9.84
CA VAL A 126 18.70 5.63 9.24
C VAL A 126 18.02 6.98 9.42
N VAL A 127 16.73 7.07 9.09
CA VAL A 127 15.97 8.33 9.14
C VAL A 127 15.83 8.84 10.59
N SER A 128 15.63 7.93 11.56
CA SER A 128 15.54 8.30 12.98
C SER A 128 16.83 8.88 13.58
N LEU A 129 17.99 8.62 12.94
CA LEU A 129 19.27 9.22 13.33
C LEU A 129 19.49 10.62 12.75
N VAL A 130 18.80 10.94 11.65
CA VAL A 130 19.01 12.18 10.88
C VAL A 130 17.93 13.21 11.18
N PHE A 131 16.69 12.78 11.41
CA PHE A 131 15.54 13.64 11.58
C PHE A 131 14.91 13.49 12.97
N PRO A 132 14.35 14.58 13.53
CA PRO A 132 13.65 14.54 14.82
C PRO A 132 12.31 13.81 14.68
N ILE A 133 12.34 12.48 14.80
CA ILE A 133 11.19 11.60 14.74
C ILE A 133 10.94 11.01 16.11
N GLU A 134 9.70 11.11 16.58
CA GLU A 134 9.28 10.59 17.88
C GLU A 134 8.31 9.42 17.67
N LEU A 135 8.86 8.21 17.66
CA LEU A 135 8.04 7.00 17.67
C LEU A 135 7.52 6.72 19.08
N PRO A 136 6.26 6.28 19.22
CA PRO A 136 5.76 5.87 20.53
C PRO A 136 6.53 4.66 21.03
N GLY A 137 6.70 4.57 22.35
CA GLY A 137 7.27 3.38 23.00
C GLY A 137 6.53 2.10 22.60
N ILE A 138 7.22 0.96 22.70
CA ILE A 138 6.65 -0.35 22.37
C ILE A 138 5.39 -0.57 23.21
N GLY A 139 4.25 -0.81 22.56
CA GLY A 139 2.95 -0.88 23.21
C GLY A 139 1.79 -1.10 22.24
N GLU A 140 0.56 -0.91 22.71
CA GLU A 140 -0.66 -1.23 21.93
C GLU A 140 -0.77 -0.47 20.59
N ARG A 141 -0.20 0.73 20.49
CA ARG A 141 -0.22 1.54 19.26
C ARG A 141 0.44 0.82 18.08
N TRP A 142 1.52 0.07 18.35
CA TRP A 142 2.21 -0.72 17.33
C TRP A 142 1.35 -1.89 16.83
N LEU A 143 0.59 -2.54 17.72
CA LEU A 143 -0.34 -3.59 17.33
C LEU A 143 -1.43 -3.02 16.41
N TRP A 144 -2.05 -1.91 16.80
CA TRP A 144 -3.09 -1.26 15.99
C TRP A 144 -2.57 -0.76 14.65
N PHE A 145 -1.35 -0.22 14.63
CA PHE A 145 -0.66 0.13 13.40
C PHE A 145 -0.47 -1.07 12.48
N VAL A 146 0.05 -2.19 12.99
CA VAL A 146 0.28 -3.39 12.18
C VAL A 146 -1.04 -3.92 11.61
N VAL A 147 -2.11 -3.99 12.42
CA VAL A 147 -3.44 -4.43 11.95
C VAL A 147 -3.95 -3.48 10.86
N SER A 148 -3.89 -2.18 11.09
CA SER A 148 -4.31 -1.16 10.11
C SER A 148 -3.48 -1.23 8.81
N LEU A 149 -2.16 -1.42 8.91
CA LEU A 149 -1.25 -1.54 7.78
C LEU A 149 -1.54 -2.80 6.96
N LEU A 150 -1.84 -3.93 7.60
CA LEU A 150 -2.22 -5.17 6.92
C LEU A 150 -3.51 -5.01 6.11
N ILE A 151 -4.53 -4.36 6.68
CA ILE A 151 -5.78 -4.10 5.95
C ILE A 151 -5.54 -3.07 4.82
N GLY A 152 -4.72 -2.04 5.06
CA GLY A 152 -4.29 -1.09 4.04
C GLY A 152 -3.56 -1.76 2.86
N PHE A 153 -2.70 -2.74 3.14
CA PHE A 153 -2.07 -3.59 2.13
C PHE A 153 -3.11 -4.37 1.31
N VAL A 154 -4.12 -4.95 1.96
CA VAL A 154 -5.20 -5.69 1.28
C VAL A 154 -5.97 -4.76 0.36
N ILE A 155 -6.38 -3.58 0.83
CA ILE A 155 -7.10 -2.58 0.03
C ILE A 155 -6.27 -2.13 -1.17
N ASN A 156 -4.99 -1.79 -0.97
CA ASN A 156 -4.11 -1.39 -2.06
C ASN A 156 -3.94 -2.52 -3.10
N SER A 157 -3.75 -3.75 -2.63
CA SER A 157 -3.64 -4.93 -3.49
C SER A 157 -4.92 -5.20 -4.27
N GLN A 158 -6.08 -5.00 -3.66
CA GLN A 158 -7.38 -5.10 -4.33
C GLN A 158 -7.54 -4.05 -5.43
N ILE A 159 -7.19 -2.79 -5.17
CA ILE A 159 -7.23 -1.72 -6.19
C ILE A 159 -6.29 -2.06 -7.36
N ASN A 160 -5.10 -2.57 -7.07
CA ASN A 160 -4.17 -3.04 -8.10
C ASN A 160 -4.73 -4.25 -8.88
N MET A 161 -5.29 -5.25 -8.21
CA MET A 161 -5.92 -6.40 -8.86
C MET A 161 -7.08 -5.98 -9.77
N PHE A 162 -7.97 -5.14 -9.26
CA PHE A 162 -9.08 -4.59 -10.04
C PHE A 162 -8.58 -3.91 -11.31
N THR A 163 -7.55 -3.06 -11.18
CA THR A 163 -6.94 -2.36 -12.32
C THR A 163 -6.25 -3.31 -13.30
N GLY A 164 -5.60 -4.36 -12.81
CA GLY A 164 -4.97 -5.39 -13.64
C GLY A 164 -5.99 -6.21 -14.43
N LEU A 165 -7.10 -6.60 -13.79
CA LEU A 165 -8.19 -7.35 -14.43
C LEU A 165 -8.89 -6.56 -15.55
N MET A 166 -8.81 -5.23 -15.55
CA MET A 166 -9.33 -4.42 -16.67
C MET A 166 -8.63 -4.73 -18.01
N ALA A 167 -7.45 -5.36 -18.00
CA ALA A 167 -6.79 -5.83 -19.22
C ALA A 167 -7.61 -6.90 -19.99
N PHE A 168 -8.59 -7.56 -19.35
CA PHE A 168 -9.54 -8.42 -20.06
C PHE A 168 -10.52 -7.66 -20.96
N TYR A 169 -10.71 -6.36 -20.71
CA TYR A 169 -11.73 -5.55 -21.37
C TYR A 169 -11.13 -4.41 -22.20
N ILE A 170 -9.89 -4.00 -21.90
CA ILE A 170 -9.21 -2.88 -22.56
C ILE A 170 -7.88 -3.39 -23.11
N MET A 171 -7.63 -3.16 -24.40
CA MET A 171 -6.41 -3.61 -25.11
C MET A 171 -5.12 -3.12 -24.42
N ASN A 172 -5.12 -1.88 -23.94
CA ASN A 172 -4.00 -1.29 -23.21
C ASN A 172 -4.47 -0.54 -21.95
N ASN A 173 -4.24 -1.12 -20.77
CA ASN A 173 -4.59 -0.53 -19.48
C ASN A 173 -3.41 0.24 -18.83
N GLU A 174 -2.30 0.50 -19.52
CA GLU A 174 -1.16 1.21 -18.94
C GLU A 174 -1.50 2.62 -18.45
N GLY A 175 -2.31 3.35 -19.21
CA GLY A 175 -2.80 4.68 -18.81
C GLY A 175 -3.59 4.60 -17.50
N LEU A 176 -4.46 3.61 -17.37
CA LEU A 176 -5.24 3.36 -16.15
C LEU A 176 -4.34 3.01 -14.96
N ILE A 177 -3.33 2.15 -15.16
CA ILE A 177 -2.34 1.80 -14.14
C ILE A 177 -1.61 3.05 -13.62
N ARG A 178 -1.17 3.93 -14.52
CA ARG A 178 -0.45 5.17 -14.19
C ARG A 178 -1.37 6.17 -13.49
N ALA A 179 -2.56 6.42 -14.03
CA ALA A 179 -3.56 7.31 -13.42
C ALA A 179 -3.91 6.86 -12.00
N LYS A 180 -4.23 5.58 -11.82
CA LYS A 180 -4.52 4.98 -10.50
C LYS A 180 -3.36 5.17 -9.53
N ARG A 181 -2.10 5.06 -9.97
CA ARG A 181 -0.94 5.27 -9.10
C ARG A 181 -0.88 6.69 -8.56
N VAL A 182 -1.10 7.69 -9.42
CA VAL A 182 -1.14 9.10 -9.01
C VAL A 182 -2.31 9.34 -8.05
N ILE A 183 -3.49 8.79 -8.34
CA ILE A 183 -4.67 8.92 -7.49
C ILE A 183 -4.41 8.33 -6.10
N VAL A 184 -3.88 7.11 -6.01
CA VAL A 184 -3.56 6.49 -4.71
C VAL A 184 -2.52 7.30 -3.96
N ASP A 185 -1.45 7.72 -4.62
CA ASP A 185 -0.37 8.47 -3.97
C ASP A 185 -0.84 9.82 -3.41
N LEU A 186 -1.70 10.51 -4.15
CA LEU A 186 -2.27 11.78 -3.74
C LEU A 186 -3.32 11.60 -2.63
N LEU A 187 -4.31 10.74 -2.87
CA LEU A 187 -5.50 10.62 -2.02
C LEU A 187 -5.31 9.73 -0.78
N SER A 188 -4.22 8.96 -0.71
CA SER A 188 -3.95 8.09 0.46
C SER A 188 -3.42 8.83 1.68
N GLY A 189 -3.11 10.12 1.54
CA GLY A 189 -2.47 10.93 2.58
C GLY A 189 -0.95 10.88 2.56
N LEU A 190 -0.33 10.10 1.67
CA LEU A 190 1.13 9.94 1.63
C LEU A 190 1.86 11.25 1.31
N ILE A 191 1.45 11.93 0.24
CA ILE A 191 2.10 13.18 -0.23
C ILE A 191 1.67 14.35 0.66
N LEU A 192 0.36 14.46 0.88
CA LEU A 192 -0.29 15.52 1.65
C LEU A 192 -1.21 14.84 2.68
N PRO A 193 -0.98 14.98 3.99
CA PRO A 193 -1.87 14.42 4.99
C PRO A 193 -3.30 14.94 4.79
N ILE A 194 -4.29 14.09 5.03
CA ILE A 194 -5.70 14.41 4.71
C ILE A 194 -6.20 15.64 5.47
N SER A 195 -5.70 15.87 6.69
CA SER A 195 -6.02 17.05 7.50
C SER A 195 -5.65 18.40 6.85
N PHE A 196 -4.81 18.40 5.81
CA PHE A 196 -4.38 19.59 5.09
C PHE A 196 -5.18 19.85 3.80
N TYR A 197 -6.07 18.94 3.40
CA TYR A 197 -6.99 19.19 2.30
C TYR A 197 -8.05 20.23 2.69
N PRO A 198 -8.67 20.93 1.72
CA PRO A 198 -9.88 21.72 1.98
C PRO A 198 -10.99 20.85 2.58
N GLU A 199 -11.85 21.42 3.44
CA GLU A 199 -12.87 20.64 4.17
C GLU A 199 -13.80 19.83 3.26
N TRP A 200 -14.19 20.39 2.11
CA TRP A 200 -15.01 19.69 1.13
C TRP A 200 -14.32 18.42 0.61
N ALA A 201 -13.00 18.47 0.40
CA ALA A 201 -12.22 17.35 -0.10
C ALA A 201 -11.99 16.32 1.01
N GLN A 202 -11.75 16.75 2.25
CA GLN A 202 -11.66 15.85 3.40
C GLN A 202 -12.93 15.00 3.52
N ARG A 203 -14.12 15.63 3.43
CA ARG A 203 -15.41 14.93 3.48
C ARG A 203 -15.52 13.88 2.39
N ILE A 204 -15.15 14.21 1.14
CA ILE A 204 -15.18 13.24 0.03
C ILE A 204 -14.21 12.08 0.30
N LEU A 205 -13.00 12.36 0.75
CA LEU A 205 -11.97 11.36 1.04
C LEU A 205 -12.39 10.37 2.14
N THR A 206 -13.26 10.79 3.07
CA THR A 206 -13.80 9.88 4.09
C THR A 206 -14.66 8.75 3.49
N TYR A 207 -15.30 9.01 2.35
CA TYR A 207 -16.09 8.04 1.59
C TYR A 207 -15.28 7.29 0.53
N LEU A 208 -13.95 7.40 0.53
CA LEU A 208 -13.08 6.71 -0.43
C LEU A 208 -12.12 5.75 0.30
N PRO A 209 -11.65 4.68 -0.36
CA PRO A 209 -10.78 3.69 0.27
C PRO A 209 -9.34 4.20 0.48
N PHE A 210 -8.96 5.32 -0.11
CA PHE A 210 -7.54 5.70 -0.21
C PHE A 210 -6.92 6.01 1.15
N GLN A 211 -7.65 6.68 2.04
CA GLN A 211 -7.17 7.01 3.38
C GLN A 211 -6.82 5.79 4.23
N ALA A 212 -7.48 4.65 3.95
CA ALA A 212 -7.22 3.39 4.62
C ALA A 212 -5.86 2.77 4.29
N ILE A 213 -5.22 3.21 3.21
CA ILE A 213 -3.96 2.62 2.74
C ILE A 213 -2.76 3.17 3.53
N SER A 214 -2.73 4.49 3.78
CA SER A 214 -1.54 5.16 4.34
C SER A 214 -1.86 6.16 5.46
N TYR A 215 -2.83 7.05 5.28
CA TYR A 215 -3.18 8.07 6.28
C TYR A 215 -3.57 7.47 7.63
N GLN A 216 -4.53 6.55 7.63
CA GLN A 216 -5.02 5.90 8.85
C GLN A 216 -3.94 5.14 9.63
N PRO A 217 -3.16 4.21 9.03
CA PRO A 217 -2.07 3.57 9.78
C PRO A 217 -1.04 4.58 10.29
N SER A 218 -0.64 5.55 9.46
CA SER A 218 0.42 6.49 9.82
C SER A 218 0.02 7.43 10.96
N THR A 219 -1.24 7.87 10.99
CA THR A 219 -1.76 8.72 12.06
C THR A 219 -1.89 8.00 13.41
N ILE A 220 -2.18 6.68 13.41
CA ILE A 220 -2.21 5.86 14.64
C ILE A 220 -0.85 5.91 15.37
N LEU A 221 0.27 5.81 14.63
CA LEU A 221 1.61 5.92 15.23
C LEU A 221 2.02 7.37 15.52
N ALA A 222 1.80 8.29 14.58
CA ALA A 222 2.36 9.64 14.65
C ALA A 222 1.62 10.57 15.63
N LYS A 223 0.28 10.52 15.66
CA LYS A 223 -0.54 11.40 16.52
C LYS A 223 -1.02 10.68 17.78
N GLY A 224 -1.20 9.36 17.70
CA GLY A 224 -1.96 8.61 18.70
C GLY A 224 -3.46 8.86 18.55
N MET A 225 -4.27 7.87 18.89
CA MET A 225 -5.74 7.93 18.78
C MET A 225 -6.38 7.25 19.99
N ALA A 226 -7.58 7.69 20.34
CA ALA A 226 -8.37 7.01 21.35
C ALA A 226 -8.82 5.63 20.84
N ARG A 227 -9.01 4.65 21.74
CA ARG A 227 -9.43 3.29 21.35
C ARG A 227 -10.71 3.25 20.52
N GLY A 228 -11.68 4.13 20.81
CA GLY A 228 -12.92 4.25 20.03
C GLY A 228 -12.70 4.73 18.59
N GLU A 229 -11.77 5.67 18.39
CA GLU A 229 -11.39 6.15 17.06
C GLU A 229 -10.67 5.07 16.26
N ILE A 230 -9.77 4.32 16.91
CA ILE A 230 -9.07 3.18 16.28
C ILE A 230 -10.08 2.13 15.82
N ALA A 231 -11.07 1.79 16.65
CA ALA A 231 -12.11 0.84 16.27
C ALA A 231 -12.91 1.30 15.03
N HIS A 232 -13.26 2.60 14.97
CA HIS A 232 -13.95 3.16 13.80
C HIS A 232 -13.07 3.14 12.54
N VAL A 233 -11.78 3.47 12.67
CA VAL A 233 -10.79 3.37 11.59
C VAL A 233 -10.73 1.95 11.06
N LEU A 234 -10.47 0.96 11.93
CA LEU A 234 -10.33 -0.43 11.53
C LEU A 234 -11.62 -0.98 10.90
N LEU A 235 -12.78 -0.63 11.44
CA LEU A 235 -14.07 -1.00 10.86
C LEU A 235 -14.24 -0.43 9.45
N THR A 236 -13.89 0.83 9.25
CA THR A 236 -13.96 1.48 7.93
C THR A 236 -13.01 0.81 6.93
N GLN A 237 -11.79 0.46 7.34
CA GLN A 237 -10.85 -0.29 6.50
C GLN A 237 -11.41 -1.67 6.14
N TRP A 238 -11.96 -2.39 7.12
CA TRP A 238 -12.58 -3.71 6.89
C TRP A 238 -13.76 -3.64 5.93
N ILE A 239 -14.65 -2.66 6.09
CA ILE A 239 -15.77 -2.42 5.16
C ILE A 239 -15.23 -2.24 3.74
N TRP A 240 -14.23 -1.38 3.55
CA TRP A 240 -13.63 -1.17 2.21
C TRP A 240 -12.97 -2.42 1.65
N ALA A 241 -12.28 -3.19 2.48
CA ALA A 241 -11.68 -4.46 2.07
C ALA A 241 -12.75 -5.46 1.56
N VAL A 242 -13.93 -5.48 2.16
CA VAL A 242 -15.05 -6.33 1.70
C VAL A 242 -15.71 -5.74 0.45
N VAL A 243 -15.99 -4.43 0.44
CA VAL A 243 -16.65 -3.73 -0.68
C VAL A 243 -15.84 -3.83 -1.96
N LEU A 244 -14.51 -3.73 -1.90
CA LEU A 244 -13.64 -3.91 -3.08
C LEU A 244 -13.49 -5.37 -3.49
N TRP A 245 -13.57 -6.31 -2.55
CA TRP A 245 -13.44 -7.74 -2.85
C TRP A 245 -14.57 -8.24 -3.77
N ILE A 246 -15.81 -7.82 -3.52
CA ILE A 246 -17.00 -8.24 -4.28
C ILE A 246 -16.85 -7.99 -5.80
N PRO A 247 -16.65 -6.75 -6.29
CA PRO A 247 -16.53 -6.49 -7.72
C PRO A 247 -15.31 -7.17 -8.35
N ILE A 248 -14.22 -7.38 -7.59
CA ILE A 248 -13.05 -8.12 -8.08
C ILE A 248 -13.40 -9.58 -8.37
N GLN A 249 -14.12 -10.25 -7.45
CA GLN A 249 -14.56 -11.62 -7.68
C GLN A 249 -15.53 -11.71 -8.85
N LEU A 250 -16.48 -10.77 -8.94
CA LEU A 250 -17.43 -10.72 -10.06
C LEU A 250 -16.71 -10.52 -11.39
N LEU A 251 -15.77 -9.57 -11.47
CA LEU A 251 -14.96 -9.34 -12.67
C LEU A 251 -14.16 -10.58 -13.04
N TRP A 252 -13.54 -11.25 -12.06
CA TRP A 252 -12.78 -12.46 -12.29
C TRP A 252 -13.63 -13.61 -12.85
N ILE A 253 -14.82 -13.83 -12.29
CA ILE A 253 -15.76 -14.87 -12.76
C ILE A 253 -16.19 -14.57 -14.21
N HIS A 254 -16.49 -13.32 -14.54
CA HIS A 254 -16.87 -12.93 -15.90
C HIS A 254 -15.69 -13.01 -16.88
N ALA A 255 -14.50 -12.58 -16.46
CA ALA A 255 -13.29 -12.60 -17.27
C ALA A 255 -12.91 -14.03 -17.70
N ARG A 256 -13.05 -15.01 -16.79
CA ARG A 256 -12.79 -16.43 -17.09
C ARG A 256 -13.64 -16.98 -18.24
N ARG A 257 -14.84 -16.43 -18.48
CA ARG A 257 -15.72 -16.85 -19.57
C ARG A 257 -15.37 -16.19 -20.91
N ARG A 258 -14.68 -15.05 -20.89
CA ARG A 258 -14.27 -14.29 -22.09
C ARG A 258 -12.86 -14.59 -22.56
N LEU A 259 -12.17 -15.52 -21.90
CA LEU A 259 -10.79 -15.84 -22.21
C LEU A 259 -10.72 -16.58 -23.56
N ILE A 260 -10.54 -15.80 -24.63
CA ILE A 260 -10.17 -16.31 -25.95
C ILE A 260 -8.66 -16.42 -25.94
N VAL A 261 -8.13 -17.64 -25.97
CA VAL A 261 -6.70 -17.88 -26.08
C VAL A 261 -6.26 -17.40 -27.46
N GLN A 262 -5.69 -16.19 -27.54
CA GLN A 262 -5.18 -15.58 -28.78
C GLN A 262 -3.84 -16.18 -29.23
N GLY A 263 -3.59 -17.45 -28.91
CA GLY A 263 -2.30 -18.10 -29.14
C GLY A 263 -2.47 -19.59 -29.36
N GLY A 264 -2.97 -19.96 -30.55
CA GLY A 264 -3.03 -21.34 -31.05
C GLY A 264 -4.27 -22.11 -30.66
#